data_AF-A0A6A5T8F2-F1
#
_entry.id   AF-A0A6A5T8F2-F1
#
_cell.length_a   1.000
_cell.length_b   1.000
_cell.length_c   1.000
_cell.angle_alpha   90.00
_cell.angle_beta   90.00
_cell.angle_gamma   90.00
#
_symmetry.space_group_name_H-M   'P 1'
#
loop_
_entity.id
_entity.type
_entity.pdbx_description
1 polymer ?
#
loop_
_entity_poly.entity_id
_entity_poly.type
_entity_poly.pdbx_seq_one_letter_code
_entity_poly.pdbx_strand_id
1 'polypeptide(L)'
;QYLTPEEEKAIVKFLSLMSSVGHTVQIKIIYSLALSIARRRSTTTKPIKPPVKKWARAFERRNPELKAKRVRAIDWKRHENNIYNKIVERFEVIGKAL
;
A
#
# COMPACT_ATOMS: atom_id res chain seq x y z
N GLN A 1 18.45 -1.80 4.20
CA GLN A 1 17.03 -1.54 3.83
C GLN A 1 16.84 -1.95 2.36
N TYR A 2 15.75 -2.61 1.97
CA TYR A 2 15.56 -3.09 0.58
C TYR A 2 15.24 -1.95 -0.40
N LEU A 3 14.46 -0.99 0.09
CA LEU A 3 14.12 0.26 -0.59
C LEU A 3 14.97 1.40 -0.01
N THR A 4 15.19 2.44 -0.80
CA THR A 4 15.72 3.71 -0.29
C THR A 4 14.63 4.42 0.53
N PRO A 5 15.00 5.35 1.43
CA PRO A 5 14.02 6.12 2.22
C PRO A 5 13.02 6.88 1.34
N GLU A 6 13.46 7.40 0.19
CA GLU A 6 12.62 8.11 -0.78
C GLU A 6 11.62 7.19 -1.47
N GLU A 7 12.08 6.01 -1.91
CA GLU A 7 11.21 4.97 -2.49
C GLU A 7 10.16 4.50 -1.48
N GLU A 8 10.57 4.31 -0.21
CA GLU A 8 9.68 3.92 0.87
C GLU A 8 8.59 4.99 1.10
N LYS A 9 8.98 6.27 1.15
CA LYS A 9 8.03 7.40 1.28
C LYS A 9 7.05 7.47 0.09
N ALA A 10 7.53 7.25 -1.12
CA ALA A 10 6.68 7.24 -2.32
C ALA A 10 5.65 6.11 -2.28
N ILE A 11 6.06 4.90 -1.88
CA ILE A 11 5.14 3.76 -1.73
C ILE A 11 4.10 4.03 -0.65
N VAL A 12 4.49 4.60 0.49
CA VAL A 12 3.55 4.96 1.57
C VAL A 12 2.48 5.94 1.08
N LYS A 13 2.89 6.97 0.32
CA LYS A 13 1.96 7.95 -0.27
C LYS A 13 1.01 7.27 -1.26
N PHE A 14 1.54 6.42 -2.14
CA PHE A 14 0.74 5.67 -3.12
C PHE A 14 -0.27 4.73 -2.44
N LEU A 15 0.16 3.95 -1.45
CA LEU A 15 -0.73 3.03 -0.71
C LEU A 15 -1.78 3.79 0.09
N SER A 16 -1.43 4.96 0.61
CA SER A 16 -2.38 5.84 1.28
C SER A 16 -3.49 6.33 0.33
N LEU A 17 -3.13 6.69 -0.90
CA LEU A 17 -4.08 7.07 -1.94
C LEU A 17 -4.95 5.88 -2.38
N MET A 18 -4.34 4.72 -2.60
CA MET A 18 -5.08 3.51 -2.95
C MET A 18 -6.09 3.12 -1.87
N SER A 19 -5.74 3.29 -0.60
CA SER A 19 -6.65 3.07 0.52
C SER A 19 -7.84 4.04 0.53
N SER A 20 -7.63 5.32 0.22
CA SER A 20 -8.72 6.31 0.17
C SER A 20 -9.65 6.07 -1.02
N VAL A 21 -9.13 5.56 -2.14
CA VAL A 21 -9.93 5.11 -3.30
C VAL A 21 -10.73 3.83 -2.97
N GLY A 22 -10.37 3.11 -1.90
CA GLY A 22 -11.08 1.92 -1.44
C GLY A 22 -10.44 0.60 -1.85
N HIS A 23 -9.23 0.64 -2.42
CA HIS A 23 -8.47 -0.57 -2.65
C HIS A 23 -7.88 -1.11 -1.35
N THR A 24 -7.84 -2.43 -1.24
CA THR A 24 -7.29 -3.09 -0.07
C THR A 24 -5.76 -3.05 -0.09
N VAL A 25 -5.13 -2.46 0.93
CA VAL A 25 -3.67 -2.52 1.09
C VAL A 25 -3.29 -3.91 1.62
N GLN A 26 -2.92 -4.82 0.71
CA GLN A 26 -2.46 -6.17 1.06
C GLN A 26 -0.93 -6.25 1.09
N ILE A 27 -0.37 -7.04 2.01
CA ILE A 27 1.08 -7.30 2.09
C ILE A 27 1.65 -7.79 0.75
N LYS A 28 0.88 -8.58 -0.01
CA LYS A 28 1.28 -9.08 -1.33
C LYS A 28 1.59 -7.94 -2.32
N ILE A 29 0.78 -6.88 -2.30
CA ILE A 29 0.97 -5.70 -3.17
C ILE A 29 2.22 -4.93 -2.76
N ILE A 30 2.48 -4.79 -1.46
CA ILE A 30 3.70 -4.15 -0.94
C ILE A 30 4.94 -4.91 -1.42
N TYR A 31 4.90 -6.25 -1.38
CA TYR A 31 5.98 -7.10 -1.90
C TYR A 31 6.22 -6.90 -3.40
N SER A 32 5.16 -6.93 -4.21
CA SER A 32 5.29 -6.78 -5.65
C SER A 32 5.78 -5.39 -6.04
N LEU A 33 5.29 -4.34 -5.38
CA LEU A 33 5.74 -2.97 -5.62
C LEU A 33 7.22 -2.80 -5.27
N ALA A 34 7.64 -3.29 -4.10
CA ALA A 34 9.04 -3.20 -3.67
C ALA A 34 9.97 -3.93 -4.65
N LEU A 35 9.58 -5.14 -5.09
CA LEU A 35 10.33 -5.91 -6.09
C LEU A 35 10.40 -5.20 -7.44
N SER A 36 9.29 -4.63 -7.91
CA SER A 36 9.24 -3.87 -9.16
C SER A 36 10.14 -2.63 -9.13
N ILE A 37 10.14 -1.88 -8.02
CA ILE A 37 11.00 -0.71 -7.85
C ILE A 37 12.47 -1.14 -7.81
N ALA A 38 12.79 -2.16 -7.03
CA ALA A 38 14.15 -2.69 -6.97
C ALA A 38 14.62 -3.11 -8.38
N ARG A 39 13.78 -3.85 -9.13
CA ARG A 39 14.07 -4.26 -10.51
C ARG A 39 14.36 -3.07 -11.43
N ARG A 40 13.55 -2.01 -11.36
CA ARG A 40 13.77 -0.79 -12.15
C ARG A 40 15.06 -0.06 -11.76
N ARG A 41 15.44 -0.10 -10.49
CA ARG A 41 16.71 0.46 -10.01
C ARG A 41 17.93 -0.33 -10.48
N SER A 42 17.82 -1.65 -10.63
CA SER A 42 18.91 -2.47 -11.16
C SER A 42 18.92 -2.38 -12.68
N THR A 43 19.58 -1.35 -13.19
CA THR A 43 19.93 -1.20 -14.61
C THR A 43 20.87 -2.31 -15.12
N THR A 44 21.45 -3.09 -14.21
CA THR A 44 22.36 -4.20 -14.51
C THR A 44 21.59 -5.52 -14.64
N THR A 45 22.00 -6.34 -15.62
CA THR A 45 21.56 -7.71 -16.00
C THR A 45 21.47 -8.75 -14.86
N LYS A 46 21.70 -8.36 -13.60
CA LYS A 46 21.71 -9.26 -12.45
C LYS A 46 20.30 -9.40 -11.84
N PRO A 47 19.83 -10.63 -11.63
CA PRO A 47 18.53 -10.86 -11.01
C PRO A 47 18.52 -10.37 -9.55
N ILE A 48 17.56 -9.50 -9.22
CA ILE A 48 17.36 -9.05 -7.85
C ILE A 48 16.58 -10.09 -7.08
N LYS A 49 17.12 -10.47 -5.91
CA LYS A 49 16.43 -11.34 -4.97
C LYS A 49 15.16 -10.66 -4.44
N PRO A 50 14.04 -11.39 -4.33
CA PRO A 50 12.84 -10.84 -3.72
C PRO A 50 13.10 -10.48 -2.25
N PRO A 51 12.30 -9.55 -1.68
CA PRO A 51 12.44 -9.23 -0.27
C PRO A 51 12.18 -10.47 0.59
N VAL A 52 12.91 -10.62 1.70
CA VAL A 52 12.74 -11.77 2.62
C VAL A 52 11.41 -11.64 3.37
N LYS A 53 10.76 -12.73 3.80
CA LYS A 53 9.48 -12.71 4.57
C LYS A 53 9.47 -11.75 5.78
N LYS A 54 10.62 -11.57 6.43
CA LYS A 54 10.78 -10.65 7.58
C LYS A 54 10.75 -9.16 7.17
N TRP A 55 10.99 -8.86 5.90
CA TRP A 55 11.06 -7.50 5.39
C TRP A 55 9.72 -6.77 5.45
N ALA A 56 8.61 -7.41 5.05
CA ALA A 56 7.29 -6.77 5.12
C ALA A 56 6.87 -6.43 6.56
N ARG A 57 7.19 -7.30 7.53
CA ARG A 57 6.96 -6.99 8.95
C ARG A 57 7.79 -5.78 9.40
N ALA A 58 9.04 -5.68 8.95
CA ALA A 58 9.88 -4.52 9.25
C ALA A 58 9.36 -3.24 8.59
N PHE A 59 8.85 -3.33 7.35
CA PHE A 59 8.19 -2.23 6.65
C PHE A 59 6.93 -1.76 7.37
N GLU A 60 6.08 -2.67 7.83
CA GLU A 60 4.90 -2.32 8.64
C GLU A 60 5.27 -1.65 9.97
N ARG A 61 6.36 -2.09 10.62
CA ARG A 61 6.85 -1.45 11.85
C ARG A 61 7.35 -0.02 11.64
N ARG A 62 7.92 0.27 10.47
CA ARG A 62 8.39 1.63 10.12
C ARG A 62 7.25 2.56 9.72
N ASN A 63 6.17 2.02 9.17
CA ASN A 63 5.05 2.78 8.61
C ASN A 63 3.72 2.40 9.30
N PRO A 64 3.51 2.80 10.56
CA PRO A 64 2.32 2.41 11.33
C PRO A 64 1.00 2.92 10.73
N GLU A 65 1.04 4.00 9.95
CA GLU A 65 -0.09 4.56 9.21
C GLU A 65 -0.73 3.56 8.23
N LEU A 66 0.07 2.67 7.62
CA LEU A 66 -0.42 1.64 6.71
C LEU A 66 -1.08 0.48 7.45
N LYS A 67 -0.74 0.27 8.74
CA LYS A 67 -1.35 -0.77 9.57
C LYS A 67 -2.82 -0.49 9.84
N ALA A 68 -3.20 0.78 10.00
CA ALA A 68 -4.59 1.20 10.18
C ALA A 68 -5.43 1.03 8.90
N LYS A 69 -4.80 1.20 7.73
CA LYS A 69 -5.41 1.11 6.40
C LYS A 69 -5.49 -0.33 5.86
N ARG A 70 -4.92 -1.29 6.59
CA ARG A 70 -4.94 -2.70 6.21
C ARG A 70 -6.35 -3.26 6.42
N VAL A 71 -6.91 -3.85 5.37
CA VAL A 71 -8.24 -4.43 5.43
C VAL A 71 -8.23 -5.64 6.36
N ARG A 72 -9.02 -5.53 7.44
CA ARG A 72 -9.43 -6.66 8.26
C ARG A 72 -10.81 -7.08 7.80
N ALA A 73 -11.16 -8.36 7.99
CA ALA A 73 -12.55 -8.76 7.85
C ALA A 73 -13.40 -7.90 8.78
N ILE A 74 -14.33 -7.15 8.21
CA ILE A 74 -15.31 -6.35 8.95
C ILE A 74 -16.59 -7.17 8.99
N ASP A 75 -17.20 -7.27 10.17
CA ASP A 75 -18.49 -7.90 10.36
C ASP A 75 -19.55 -7.27 9.44
N TRP A 76 -20.27 -8.12 8.69
CA TRP A 76 -21.26 -7.76 7.68
C TRP A 76 -22.30 -6.75 8.21
N LYS A 77 -22.70 -6.90 9.48
CA LYS A 77 -23.69 -6.03 10.14
C LYS A 77 -23.27 -4.55 10.24
N ARG A 78 -21.99 -4.21 10.01
CA ARG A 78 -21.48 -2.82 10.05
C ARG A 78 -21.52 -2.11 8.69
N HIS A 79 -21.87 -2.81 7.62
CA HIS A 79 -21.70 -2.28 6.26
C HIS A 79 -22.79 -1.27 5.90
N GLU A 80 -24.07 -1.57 6.12
CA GLU A 80 -25.21 -0.76 5.62
C GLU A 80 -25.18 0.72 6.04
N ASN A 81 -24.86 1.03 7.29
CA ASN A 81 -24.95 2.40 7.81
C ASN A 81 -23.77 3.32 7.45
N ASN A 82 -22.68 2.79 6.88
CA ASN A 82 -21.43 3.56 6.67
C ASN A 82 -20.92 3.52 5.22
N ILE A 83 -21.71 3.02 4.26
CA ILE A 83 -21.29 2.94 2.84
C ILE A 83 -21.35 4.31 2.16
N TYR A 84 -22.43 5.07 2.34
CA TYR A 84 -22.68 6.31 1.59
C TYR A 84 -21.53 7.32 1.73
N ASN A 85 -21.17 7.70 2.97
CA ASN A 85 -20.10 8.65 3.24
C ASN A 85 -18.74 8.17 2.68
N LYS A 86 -18.46 6.86 2.73
CA LYS A 86 -17.24 6.29 2.15
C LYS A 86 -17.23 6.37 0.63
N ILE A 87 -18.37 6.20 -0.02
CA ILE A 87 -18.48 6.32 -1.47
C ILE A 87 -18.27 7.77 -1.90
N VAL A 88 -18.88 8.73 -1.21
CA VAL A 88 -18.68 10.17 -1.47
C VAL A 88 -17.21 10.57 -1.33
N GLU A 89 -16.56 10.20 -0.22
CA GLU A 89 -15.13 10.48 0.01
C GLU A 89 -14.24 9.88 -1.09
N ARG A 90 -14.54 8.66 -1.57
CA ARG A 90 -13.82 8.03 -2.68
C ARG A 90 -13.94 8.85 -3.97
N PHE A 91 -15.14 9.29 -4.32
CA PHE A 91 -15.37 10.08 -5.52
C PHE A 91 -14.66 11.44 -5.45
N GLU A 92 -14.67 12.10 -4.29
CA GLU A 92 -13.92 13.35 -4.10
C GLU A 92 -12.41 13.16 -4.28
N VAL A 93 -11.86 12.06 -3.76
CA VAL A 93 -10.43 11.75 -3.90
C VAL A 93 -10.07 11.44 -5.35
N ILE A 94 -10.90 10.68 -6.06
CA ILE A 94 -10.70 10.37 -7.49
C ILE A 94 -10.80 11.65 -8.32
N GLY A 95 -11.80 12.50 -8.06
CA GLY A 95 -12.00 13.76 -8.78
C GLY A 95 -10.87 14.78 -8.57
N LYS A 96 -10.09 14.67 -7.50
CA LYS A 96 -8.86 15.48 -7.30
C LYS A 96 -7.62 14.90 -7.98
N ALA A 97 -7.67 13.63 -8.38
CA ALA A 97 -6.54 12.91 -8.97
C ALA A 97 -6.61 12.84 -10.51
N LEU A 98 -7.80 13.03 -11.08
CA LEU A 98 -8.06 13.22 -12.51
C LEU A 98 -7.97 14.70 -12.88
#